data_AF-A0A5J4E1T3-F1
#
_entry.id   AF-A0A5J4E1T3-F1
#
_cell.length_a   1.000
_cell.length_b   1.000
_cell.length_c   1.000
_cell.angle_alpha   90.00
_cell.angle_beta   90.00
_cell.angle_gamma   90.00
#
_symmetry.space_group_name_H-M   'P 1'
#
loop_
_entity.id
_entity.type
_entity.pdbx_description
1 polymer ?
#
loop_
_entity_poly.entity_id
_entity_poly.type
_entity_poly.pdbx_seq_one_letter_code
_entity_poly.pdbx_strand_id
1 'polypeptide(L)' 'MSVDLSDSHPEMDVEQHKRTYDGFIALSKYSAAALAITLIAMAVFIL' A
#
# COMPACT_ATOMS: atom_id res chain seq x y z
N MET A 1 -10.36 -1.66 -4.00
CA MET A 1 -10.99 -0.62 -3.17
C MET A 1 -11.03 0.62 -4.04
N SER A 2 -12.21 1.12 -4.42
CA SER A 2 -12.32 2.32 -5.26
C SER A 2 -12.44 3.54 -4.35
N VAL A 3 -11.50 4.47 -4.45
CA VAL A 3 -11.56 5.76 -3.74
C VAL A 3 -12.60 6.63 -4.43
N ASP A 4 -13.58 7.11 -3.67
CA ASP A 4 -14.55 8.09 -4.17
C ASP A 4 -13.89 9.47 -4.27
N LEU A 5 -13.94 10.04 -5.47
CA LEU A 5 -13.28 11.29 -5.83
C LEU A 5 -14.28 12.26 -6.47
N SER A 6 -15.59 12.07 -6.24
CA SER A 6 -16.64 12.90 -6.81
C SER A 6 -16.60 14.37 -6.37
N ASP A 7 -15.97 14.66 -5.22
CA ASP A 7 -15.83 16.00 -4.63
C ASP A 7 -14.39 16.53 -4.75
N SER A 8 -13.63 16.04 -5.74
CA SER A 8 -12.26 16.51 -5.98
C SER A 8 -12.22 17.95 -6.48
N HIS A 9 -11.24 18.73 -6.02
CA HIS A 9 -10.99 20.08 -6.53
C HIS A 9 -10.79 20.07 -8.05
N PRO A 10 -11.39 21.00 -8.82
CA PRO A 10 -11.40 20.95 -10.29
C PRO A 10 -10.01 21.03 -10.95
N GLU A 11 -9.00 21.49 -10.21
CA GLU A 11 -7.59 21.56 -10.67
C GLU A 11 -6.77 20.31 -10.29
N MET A 12 -7.35 19.38 -9.53
CA MET A 12 -6.64 18.20 -9.06
C MET A 12 -6.52 17.16 -10.17
N ASP A 13 -5.30 16.69 -10.43
CA ASP A 13 -5.07 15.51 -11.27
C ASP A 13 -5.49 14.24 -10.52
N VAL A 14 -6.77 13.89 -10.66
CA VAL A 14 -7.38 12.72 -10.06
C VAL A 14 -6.71 11.42 -10.53
N GLU A 15 -6.20 11.39 -11.76
CA GLU A 15 -5.57 10.20 -12.33
C GLU A 15 -4.21 9.92 -11.67
N GLN A 16 -3.37 10.95 -11.54
CA GLN A 16 -2.09 10.85 -10.83
C GLN A 16 -2.29 10.49 -9.36
N HIS A 17 -3.32 11.04 -8.71
CA HIS A 17 -3.64 10.73 -7.32
C HIS A 17 -4.02 9.25 -7.15
N LYS A 18 -4.89 8.71 -8.02
CA LYS A 18 -5.25 7.28 -8.01
C LYS A 18 -4.03 6.39 -8.19
N ARG A 19 -3.17 6.69 -9.18
CA ARG A 19 -1.95 5.91 -9.45
C ARG A 19 -1.01 5.88 -8.23
N THR A 20 -0.86 7.01 -7.55
CA THR A 20 -0.03 7.11 -6.35
C THR A 20 -0.64 6.31 -5.19
N TYR A 21 -1.95 6.42 -4.99
CA TYR A 21 -2.65 5.66 -3.97
C TYR A 21 -2.55 4.15 -4.21
N ASP A 22 -2.75 3.68 -5.44
CA ASP A 22 -2.61 2.28 -5.80
C ASP A 22 -1.18 1.76 -5.55
N GLY A 23 -0.18 2.58 -5.89
CA GLY A 23 1.22 2.31 -5.60
C GLY A 23 1.51 2.20 -4.10
N PHE A 24 0.96 3.12 -3.31
CA PHE A 24 1.06 3.09 -1.85
C PHE A 24 0.44 1.81 -1.27
N ILE A 25 -0.77 1.45 -1.69
CA ILE A 25 -1.46 0.24 -1.22
C ILE A 25 -0.64 -1.02 -1.58
N ALA A 26 -0.12 -1.10 -2.80
CA ALA A 26 0.73 -2.20 -3.21
C ALA A 26 1.99 -2.30 -2.33
N LEU A 27 2.69 -1.18 -2.14
CA LEU A 27 3.89 -1.10 -1.30
C LEU A 27 3.61 -1.53 0.15
N SER A 28 2.56 -1.00 0.76
CA SER A 28 2.17 -1.36 2.13
C SER A 28 1.86 -2.84 2.28
N LYS A 29 1.12 -3.42 1.32
CA LYS A 29 0.77 -4.85 1.33
C LYS A 29 2.02 -5.74 1.23
N TYR A 30 2.91 -5.47 0.29
CA TYR A 30 4.14 -6.25 0.14
C TYR A 30 5.09 -6.06 1.31
N SER A 31 5.19 -4.84 1.86
CA SER A 31 6.03 -4.55 3.02
C SER A 31 5.54 -5.28 4.27
N ALA A 32 4.24 -5.28 4.52
CA ALA A 32 3.64 -6.03 5.62
C ALA A 32 3.89 -7.54 5.49
N ALA A 33 3.72 -8.11 4.29
CA ALA A 33 4.02 -9.51 4.03
C ALA A 33 5.51 -9.84 4.24
N ALA A 34 6.42 -8.98 3.79
CA ALA A 34 7.86 -9.14 3.97
C ALA A 34 8.27 -9.11 5.46
N LEU A 35 7.68 -8.20 6.25
CA LEU A 35 7.89 -8.13 7.69
C LEU A 35 7.38 -9.39 8.39
N ALA A 36 6.18 -9.87 8.04
CA ALA A 36 5.63 -11.10 8.59
C ALA A 36 6.54 -12.31 8.30
N ILE A 37 7.04 -12.46 7.07
CA ILE A 37 7.99 -13.51 6.69
C ILE A 37 9.28 -13.39 7.50
N THR A 38 9.81 -12.17 7.66
CA THR A 38 11.02 -11.94 8.46
C THR A 38 10.83 -12.37 9.91
N LEU A 39 9.71 -12.02 10.53
CA LEU A 39 9.39 -12.41 11.90
C LEU A 39 9.23 -13.94 12.05
N ILE A 40 8.59 -14.60 11.08
CA ILE A 40 8.47 -16.06 11.05
C ILE A 40 9.86 -16.71 10.91
N ALA A 41 10.70 -16.20 10.01
CA ALA A 41 12.06 -16.70 9.84
C ALA A 41 12.87 -16.53 11.13
N MET A 42 12.82 -15.36 11.78
CA MET A 42 13.45 -15.14 13.09
C MET A 42 12.96 -16.16 14.12
N ALA A 43 11.65 -16.41 14.20
CA ALA A 43 11.09 -17.39 15.11
C ALA A 43 11.62 -18.82 14.83
N VAL A 44 11.83 -19.20 13.57
CA VAL A 44 12.37 -20.53 13.21
C VAL A 44 13.87 -20.66 13.47
N PHE A 45 14.65 -19.61 13.21
CA PHE A 45 16.12 -19.67 13.30
C PHE A 45 16.68 -19.33 14.69
N ILE A 46 15.90 -18.67 15.56
CA ILE A 46 16.34 -18.24 16.90
C ILE A 46 15.82 -19.17 18.02
N LEU A 47 14.79 -19.98 17.76
CA LEU A 47 14.38 -21.11 18.62
C LEU A 47 15.33 -22.30 18.47
#